data_AF-A0A962UZF9-F1
#
_entry.id   AF-A0A962UZF9-F1
#
_cell.length_a   1.000
_cell.length_b   1.000
_cell.length_c   1.000
_cell.angle_alpha   90.00
_cell.angle_beta   90.00
_cell.angle_gamma   90.00
#
_symmetry.space_group_name_H-M   'P 1'
#
loop_
_entity.id
_entity.type
_entity.pdbx_description
1 polymer ?
#
loop_
_entity_poly.entity_id
_entity_poly.type
_entity_poly.pdbx_seq_one_letter_code
_entity_poly.pdbx_strand_id
1 'polypeptide(L)' 'RQRSAYERLLIDLLRDRQTLFLRHDELEAAWSWVDPILAAWEQRDSAPSAYMAGSWGPAAASRLIYERGGQWHEEEG' A
#
# COMPACT_ATOMS: atom_id res chain seq x y z
N ARG A 1 0.54 17.84 20.32
CA ARG A 1 1.81 17.18 19.91
C ARG A 1 1.51 15.70 19.68
N GLN A 2 1.47 15.26 18.43
CA GLN A 2 1.24 13.85 18.05
C GLN A 2 2.50 13.03 18.41
N ARG A 3 2.35 11.87 19.02
CA ARG A 3 3.48 10.96 19.28
C ARG A 3 3.98 10.37 17.96
N SER A 4 5.30 10.23 17.81
CA SER A 4 5.91 9.61 16.63
C SER A 4 5.48 8.14 16.53
N ALA A 5 5.33 7.62 15.30
CA ALA A 5 4.97 6.21 15.07
C ALA A 5 5.92 5.25 15.81
N TYR A 6 7.22 5.54 15.78
CA TYR A 6 8.23 4.75 16.50
C TYR A 6 8.12 4.85 18.02
N GLU A 7 7.83 6.04 18.54
CA GLU A 7 7.64 6.25 19.99
C GLU A 7 6.46 5.42 20.51
N ARG A 8 5.39 5.32 19.71
CA ARG A 8 4.23 4.48 20.03
C ARG A 8 4.58 2.99 20.01
N LEU A 9 5.31 2.51 19.00
CA LEU A 9 5.76 1.12 18.92
C LEU A 9 6.63 0.73 20.13
N LEU A 10 7.56 1.60 20.54
CA LEU A 10 8.44 1.35 21.70
C LEU A 10 7.65 1.32 23.02
N ILE A 11 6.69 2.23 23.21
CA ILE A 11 5.83 2.25 24.40
C ILE A 11 4.94 1.00 24.45
N ASP A 12 4.43 0.54 23.31
CA ASP A 12 3.55 -0.62 23.25
C ASP A 12 4.32 -1.94 23.49
N LEU A 13 5.59 -2.01 23.09
CA LEU A 13 6.51 -3.09 23.48
C LEU A 13 6.74 -3.15 25.00
N LEU A 14 7.00 -2.00 25.63
CA LEU A 14 7.19 -1.90 27.09
C LEU A 14 5.93 -2.23 27.90
N ARG A 15 4.75 -2.15 27.26
CA ARG A 15 3.44 -2.42 27.88
C ARG A 15 2.89 -3.81 27.54
N ASP A 16 3.71 -4.67 26.92
CA ASP A 16 3.34 -6.00 26.43
C ASP A 16 2.06 -6.01 25.57
N ARG A 17 1.86 -4.92 24.80
CA ARG A 17 0.72 -4.78 23.88
C ARG A 17 1.19 -5.09 22.47
N GLN A 18 1.02 -6.35 22.09
CA GLN A 18 1.42 -6.87 20.78
C GLN A 18 0.46 -6.50 19.64
N THR A 19 -0.56 -5.66 19.89
CA THR A 19 -1.63 -5.34 18.93
C THR A 19 -1.20 -4.53 17.71
N LEU A 20 0.00 -3.92 17.74
CA LEU A 20 0.56 -3.15 16.62
C LEU A 20 1.67 -3.91 15.87
N PHE A 21 1.92 -5.17 16.25
CA PHE A 21 2.88 -6.02 15.56
C PHE A 21 2.10 -6.97 14.66
N LEU A 22 2.51 -7.04 13.40
CA LEU A 22 2.00 -8.04 12.45
C LEU A 22 2.37 -9.43 12.96
N ARG A 23 1.39 -10.34 12.93
CA ARG A 23 1.65 -11.73 13.25
C ARG A 23 2.27 -12.44 12.05
N HIS A 24 3.00 -13.52 12.30
CA HIS A 24 3.70 -14.25 11.24
C HIS A 24 2.74 -14.81 10.18
N ASP A 25 1.59 -15.35 10.61
CA ASP A 25 0.54 -15.85 9.72
C ASP A 25 -0.08 -14.75 8.84
N GLU A 26 -0.27 -13.55 9.40
CA GLU A 26 -0.74 -12.39 8.63
C GLU A 26 0.29 -11.92 7.60
N LEU A 27 1.57 -11.98 7.95
CA LEU A 27 2.67 -11.65 7.04
C LEU A 27 2.74 -12.63 5.86
N GLU A 28 2.71 -13.93 6.13
CA GLU A 28 2.69 -14.97 5.08
C GLU A 28 1.47 -14.83 4.17
N ALA A 29 0.29 -14.54 4.75
CA ALA A 29 -0.90 -14.27 3.98
C ALA A 29 -0.72 -13.05 3.07
N ALA A 30 -0.18 -11.94 3.57
CA ALA A 30 0.08 -10.74 2.75
C ALA A 30 1.04 -11.04 1.60
N TRP A 31 2.14 -11.77 1.85
CA TRP A 31 3.10 -12.15 0.82
C TRP A 31 2.51 -13.07 -0.24
N SER A 32 1.60 -13.98 0.14
CA SER A 32 0.91 -14.84 -0.84
C SER A 32 0.15 -14.07 -1.93
N TRP A 33 -0.28 -12.84 -1.65
CA TRP A 33 -0.91 -11.94 -2.63
C TRP A 33 0.10 -11.11 -3.43
N VAL A 34 1.20 -10.68 -2.80
CA VAL A 34 2.20 -9.79 -3.41
C VAL A 34 3.14 -10.54 -4.34
N ASP A 35 3.59 -11.74 -3.96
CA ASP A 35 4.57 -12.53 -4.72
C ASP A 35 4.15 -12.79 -6.18
N PRO A 36 2.90 -13.22 -6.47
CA PRO A 36 2.47 -13.42 -7.86
C PRO A 36 2.48 -12.14 -8.69
N ILE A 37 2.21 -10.98 -8.08
CA ILE A 37 2.21 -9.68 -8.76
C ILE A 37 3.64 -9.30 -9.15
N LEU A 38 4.59 -9.49 -8.23
CA LEU A 38 6.02 -9.24 -8.50
C LEU A 38 6.56 -10.20 -9.56
N ALA A 39 6.27 -11.49 -9.45
CA ALA A 39 6.70 -12.49 -10.43
C ALA A 39 6.13 -12.20 -11.83
N ALA A 40 4.87 -11.77 -11.93
CA ALA A 40 4.26 -11.37 -13.20
C ALA A 40 4.90 -10.09 -13.76
N TRP A 41 5.31 -9.17 -12.88
CA TRP A 41 6.00 -7.94 -13.28
C TRP A 41 7.38 -8.23 -13.86
N GLU A 42 8.16 -9.10 -13.21
CA GLU A 42 9.51 -9.48 -13.68
C GLU A 42 9.49 -10.16 -15.06
N GLN A 43 8.42 -10.90 -15.37
CA GLN A 43 8.23 -11.55 -16.66
C GLN A 43 7.74 -10.60 -17.76
N ARG A 44 7.25 -9.42 -17.39
CA ARG A 44 6.70 -8.43 -18.32
C ARG A 44 7.77 -7.41 -18.70
N ASP A 45 8.00 -7.27 -20.00
CA ASP A 45 8.94 -6.27 -20.53
C ASP A 45 8.33 -4.86 -20.64
N SER A 46 7.37 -4.54 -19.75
CA SER A 46 6.63 -3.28 -19.78
C SER A 46 7.01 -2.39 -18.61
N ALA A 47 7.47 -1.17 -18.91
CA ALA A 47 7.78 -0.17 -17.90
C ALA A 47 6.50 0.36 -17.19
N PRO A 48 6.61 0.84 -15.94
CA PRO A 48 5.51 1.53 -15.28
C PRO A 48 5.04 2.73 -16.10
N SER A 49 3.74 3.04 -16.05
CA SER A 49 3.22 4.24 -16.70
C SER A 49 3.73 5.50 -15.98
N ALA A 50 4.34 6.40 -16.76
CA ALA A 50 4.83 7.67 -16.25
C ALA A 50 3.67 8.60 -15.85
N TYR A 51 3.93 9.46 -14.87
CA TYR A 51 3.02 10.51 -14.42
C TYR A 51 3.81 11.73 -13.97
N MET A 52 3.16 12.89 -13.96
CA MET A 52 3.80 14.15 -13.59
C MET A 52 3.97 14.23 -12.07
N ALA A 53 5.10 14.74 -11.59
CA ALA A 53 5.31 14.99 -10.17
C ALA A 53 4.25 15.98 -9.65
N GLY A 54 3.61 15.66 -8.52
CA GLY A 54 2.49 16.43 -7.97
C GLY A 54 1.11 16.05 -8.54
N SER A 55 1.04 15.12 -9.51
CA SER A 55 -0.21 14.47 -9.90
C SER A 55 -0.48 13.21 -9.07
N TRP A 56 -1.73 12.76 -9.05
CA TRP A 56 -2.18 11.56 -8.33
C TRP A 56 -1.83 10.23 -9.02
N GLY A 57 -1.12 10.28 -10.15
CA GLY A 57 -0.69 9.11 -10.89
C GLY A 57 -1.12 9.14 -12.36
N PRO A 58 -0.90 8.04 -13.09
CA PRO A 58 -1.29 7.93 -14.49
C PRO A 58 -2.81 7.78 -14.63
N ALA A 59 -3.40 8.25 -15.73
CA ALA A 59 -4.83 8.10 -16.01
C ALA A 59 -5.33 6.64 -16.00
N ALA A 60 -4.42 5.68 -16.22
CA ALA A 60 -4.71 4.25 -16.10
C ALA A 60 -5.12 3.85 -14.66
N ALA A 61 -4.60 4.53 -13.63
CA ALA A 61 -4.94 4.27 -12.24
C ALA A 61 -6.37 4.72 -11.91
N SER A 62 -6.78 5.92 -12.36
CA SER A 62 -8.15 6.43 -12.21
C SER A 62 -9.15 5.57 -12.98
N ARG A 63 -8.80 5.19 -14.22
CA ARG A 63 -9.62 4.30 -15.05
C ARG A 63 -9.88 2.94 -14.39
N LEU A 64 -8.87 2.34 -13.77
CA LEU A 64 -9.01 1.04 -13.09
C LEU A 64 -10.09 1.07 -12.00
N ILE A 65 -10.16 2.17 -11.24
CA ILE A 65 -11.15 2.33 -10.18
C ILE A 65 -12.53 2.71 -10.74
N TYR A 66 -12.56 3.57 -11.77
CA TYR A 66 -13.78 3.95 -12.46
C TYR A 66 -14.51 2.75 -13.08
N GLU A 67 -13.78 1.81 -13.70
CA GLU A 67 -14.34 0.56 -14.25
C GLU A 67 -14.98 -0.33 -13.17
N ARG A 68 -14.61 -0.14 -11.89
CA ARG A 68 -15.21 -0.83 -10.74
C ARG A 68 -16.32 -0.01 -10.05
N GLY A 69 -16.71 1.12 -10.64
CA GLY A 69 -17.75 2.02 -10.11
C GLY A 69 -17.29 2.89 -8.94
N GLY A 70 -15.98 2.98 -8.69
CA GLY A 70 -15.41 3.86 -7.67
C GLY A 70 -14.81 5.13 -8.28
N GLN A 71 -14.46 6.09 -7.42
CA GLN A 71 -13.66 7.27 -7.77
C GLN A 71 -12.68 7.53 -6.63
N TRP A 72 -11.50 8.06 -6.94
CA TRP A 72 -10.53 8.48 -5.92
C TRP A 72 -10.99 9.81 -5.33
N HIS A 73 -11.09 9.90 -4.00
CA HIS A 73 -11.48 11.13 -3.29
C HIS A 73 -10.56 12.32 -3.59
N GLU A 74 -9.31 12.04 -3.93
CA GLU A 74 -8.27 13.01 -4.23
C GLU A 74 -8.45 13.71 -5.58
N GLU A 75 -9.32 13.15 -6.45
CA GLU A 75 -9.76 13.74 -7.72
C GLU A 75 -11.04 14.58 -7.60
N GLU A 76 -11.68 14.63 -6.42
CA GLU A 76 -12.89 15.45 -6.15
C GLU A 76 -12.58 16.93 -5.83
N GLY A 77 -11.31 17.35 -5.95
CA GLY A 77 -10.84 18.72 -5.66
C GLY A 77 -11.21 19.77 -6.69
#